data_AF-A0A1V5AB66-F1
#
_entry.id   AF-A0A1V5AB66-F1
#
_cell.length_a   1.000
_cell.length_b   1.000
_cell.length_c   1.000
_cell.angle_alpha   90.00
_cell.angle_beta   90.00
_cell.angle_gamma   90.00
#
_symmetry.space_group_name_H-M   'P 1'
#
loop_
_entity.id
_entity.type
_entity.pdbx_description
1 polymer ?
#
loop_
_entity_poly.entity_id
_entity_poly.type
_entity_poly.pdbx_seq_one_letter_code
_entity_poly.pdbx_strand_id
1 'polypeptide(L)'
;MLDIDYRGATGSLIHITGGGDLTLQDAEEIASSLTYELDPHADVIWGARVKNDMEGKVRVLAIMTGVQTGKIMGSRVSYKTILEDLEQKKVSPKAPQLPKNRKARDMTAGGTLLEWVG
;
A
#
# COMPACT_ATOMS: atom_id res chain seq x y z
N MET A 1 6.38 1.15 1.96
CA MET A 1 6.16 2.53 2.42
C MET A 1 4.67 2.64 2.71
N LEU A 2 4.27 3.06 3.91
CA LEU A 2 2.86 3.21 4.24
C LEU A 2 2.32 4.41 3.44
N ASP A 3 1.48 4.13 2.45
CA ASP A 3 0.80 5.13 1.63
C ASP A 3 -0.47 5.57 2.39
N ILE A 4 -0.27 6.23 3.53
CA ILE A 4 -1.32 6.89 4.29
C ILE A 4 -1.06 8.38 4.14
N ASP A 5 -2.00 9.07 3.51
CA ASP A 5 -1.98 10.53 3.44
C ASP A 5 -2.29 11.09 4.85
N TYR A 6 -1.25 11.48 5.58
CA TYR A 6 -1.38 12.16 6.87
C TYR A 6 -1.40 13.69 6.72
N ARG A 7 -1.36 14.20 5.47
CA ARG A 7 -1.45 15.63 5.19
C ARG A 7 -2.85 16.10 5.56
N GLY A 8 -2.93 16.99 6.55
CA GLY A 8 -4.20 17.47 7.10
C GLY A 8 -4.73 16.66 8.29
N ALA A 9 -3.90 15.88 8.98
CA ALA A 9 -4.25 15.42 10.33
C ALA A 9 -4.45 16.64 11.26
N THR A 10 -5.53 16.65 12.02
CA THR A 10 -5.91 17.77 12.90
C THR A 10 -5.23 17.71 14.27
N GLY A 11 -4.50 16.63 14.56
CA GLY A 11 -3.75 16.53 15.79
C GLY A 11 -2.64 15.49 15.73
N SER A 12 -1.63 15.68 16.59
CA SER A 12 -0.50 14.76 16.69
C SER A 12 0.04 14.65 18.11
N LEU A 13 0.36 13.42 18.52
CA LEU A 13 1.14 13.15 19.72
C LEU A 13 2.48 12.52 19.33
N ILE A 14 3.57 13.23 19.62
CA ILE A 14 4.93 12.83 19.28
C ILE A 14 5.72 12.52 20.56
N HIS A 15 6.24 11.31 20.67
CA HIS A 15 7.14 10.92 21.74
C HIS A 15 8.50 10.54 21.19
N ILE A 16 9.53 11.25 21.62
CA ILE A 16 10.91 11.05 21.21
C ILE A 16 11.65 10.41 22.38
N THR A 17 12.37 9.32 22.12
CA THR A 17 13.25 8.69 23.10
C THR A 17 14.65 8.57 22.51
N GLY A 18 15.67 9.02 23.23
CA GLY A 18 17.06 8.95 22.80
C GLY A 18 18.04 8.71 23.94
N GLY A 19 19.32 8.59 23.59
CA GLY A 19 20.43 8.44 24.53
C GLY A 19 20.81 9.74 25.25
N GLY A 20 21.94 9.72 25.96
CA GLY A 20 22.47 10.93 26.62
C GLY A 20 22.93 12.01 25.63
N ASP A 21 23.04 11.65 24.37
CA ASP A 21 23.34 12.47 23.21
C ASP A 21 22.12 13.22 22.65
N LEU A 22 20.88 12.88 23.05
CA LEU A 22 19.68 13.57 22.58
C LEU A 22 19.58 14.96 23.20
N THR A 23 19.75 16.00 22.38
CA THR A 23 19.56 17.38 22.81
C THR A 23 18.10 17.82 22.64
N LEU A 24 17.73 18.91 23.33
CA LEU A 24 16.42 19.54 23.13
C LEU A 24 16.27 20.05 21.69
N GLN A 25 17.36 20.53 21.08
CA GLN A 25 17.35 21.06 19.72
C GLN A 25 17.09 19.96 18.69
N ASP A 26 17.70 18.78 18.85
CA ASP A 26 17.42 17.62 17.99
C ASP A 26 15.94 17.19 18.11
N ALA A 27 15.41 17.19 19.33
CA ALA A 27 14.00 16.85 19.57
C ALA A 27 13.04 17.87 18.94
N GLU A 28 13.36 19.15 19.02
CA GLU A 28 12.61 20.24 18.39
C GLU A 28 12.63 20.13 16.87
N GLU A 29 13.79 19.85 16.27
CA GLU A 29 13.91 19.68 14.82
C GLU A 29 13.09 18.50 14.30
N ILE A 30 13.15 17.35 15.00
CA ILE A 30 12.34 16.17 14.68
C ILE A 30 10.84 16.49 14.79
N ALA A 31 10.43 17.16 15.87
CA ALA A 31 9.03 17.53 16.06
C ALA A 31 8.56 18.47 14.95
N SER A 32 9.31 19.54 14.68
CA SER A 32 9.02 20.52 13.64
C SER A 32 8.90 19.89 12.25
N SER A 33 9.83 18.99 11.92
CA SER A 33 9.80 18.27 10.64
C SER A 33 8.56 17.39 10.47
N LEU A 34 8.10 16.71 11.52
CA LEU A 34 6.89 15.89 11.47
C LEU A 34 5.61 16.74 11.41
N THR A 35 5.63 17.92 12.02
CA THR A 35 4.47 18.81 12.04
C THR A 35 4.31 19.62 10.77
N TYR A 36 5.37 19.78 9.97
CA TYR A 36 5.34 20.59 8.74
C TYR A 36 4.28 20.11 7.73
N GLU A 37 3.98 18.81 7.73
CA GLU A 37 3.02 18.20 6.82
C GLU A 37 1.59 18.12 7.41
N LEU A 38 1.39 18.53 8.67
CA LEU A 38 0.08 18.55 9.33
C LEU A 38 -0.77 19.76 8.91
N ASP A 39 -2.03 19.77 9.33
CA ASP A 39 -2.87 20.96 9.18
C ASP A 39 -2.25 22.16 9.94
N PRO A 40 -2.26 23.40 9.39
CA PRO A 40 -1.74 24.58 10.08
C PRO A 40 -2.43 24.89 11.42
N HIS A 41 -3.62 24.36 11.65
CA HIS A 41 -4.38 24.48 12.88
C HIS A 41 -4.37 23.17 13.70
N ALA A 42 -3.46 22.24 13.42
CA ALA A 42 -3.37 20.99 14.14
C ALA A 42 -2.88 21.18 15.59
N ASP A 43 -3.54 20.50 16.52
CA ASP A 43 -3.08 20.44 17.92
C ASP A 43 -1.95 19.42 18.06
N VAL A 44 -0.74 19.91 18.31
CA VAL A 44 0.45 19.06 18.45
C VAL A 44 0.96 19.08 19.88
N ILE A 45 1.09 17.87 20.44
CA ILE A 45 1.78 17.65 21.71
C ILE A 45 3.01 16.82 21.43
N TRP A 46 4.18 17.29 21.87
CA TRP A 46 5.41 16.53 21.75
C TRP A 46 6.20 16.52 23.06
N GLY A 47 6.99 15.45 23.26
CA GLY A 47 7.85 15.33 24.42
C GLY A 47 9.02 14.39 24.18
N ALA A 48 10.12 14.66 24.88
CA ALA A 48 11.36 13.90 24.77
C ALA A 48 11.68 13.16 26.08
N ARG A 49 12.29 11.98 25.98
CA ARG A 49 12.79 11.20 27.10
C ARG A 49 14.20 10.69 26.82
N VAL A 50 15.10 10.89 27.78
CA VAL A 50 16.44 10.33 27.74
C VAL A 50 16.45 8.96 28.42
N LYS A 51 17.09 7.97 27.78
CA LYS A 51 17.38 6.66 28.37
C LYS A 51 18.78 6.19 27.98
N ASN A 52 19.52 5.67 28.96
CA ASN A 52 20.90 5.20 28.76
C ASN A 52 21.01 3.99 27.80
N ASP A 53 19.94 3.21 27.62
CA ASP A 53 19.90 2.06 26.68
C ASP A 53 19.73 2.49 25.21
N MET A 54 19.56 3.78 24.97
CA MET A 54 19.36 4.41 23.65
C MET A 54 20.58 5.23 23.21
N GLU A 55 21.76 5.05 23.81
CA GLU A 55 22.99 5.74 23.39
C GLU A 55 23.25 5.59 21.88
N GLY A 56 23.41 6.71 21.18
CA GLY A 56 23.60 6.75 19.72
C GLY A 56 22.37 6.34 18.91
N LYS A 57 21.18 6.29 19.53
CA LYS A 57 19.92 5.87 18.90
C LYS A 57 18.80 6.82 19.28
N VAL A 58 17.91 7.05 18.32
CA VAL A 58 16.67 7.80 18.55
C VAL A 58 15.49 6.93 18.10
N ARG A 59 14.43 6.93 18.90
CA ARG A 59 13.14 6.32 18.60
C ARG A 59 12.07 7.39 18.65
N VAL A 60 11.28 7.46 17.59
CA VAL A 60 10.16 8.39 17.49
C VAL A 60 8.87 7.59 17.38
N LEU A 61 7.91 7.91 18.23
CA LEU A 61 6.53 7.44 18.14
C LEU A 61 5.67 8.66 17.80
N ALA A 62 5.05 8.66 16.62
CA ALA A 62 4.10 9.68 16.22
C ALA A 62 2.71 9.05 16.06
N ILE A 63 1.72 9.64 16.72
CA ILE A 63 0.31 9.24 16.64
C ILE A 63 -0.44 10.40 16.02
N MET A 64 -0.89 10.22 14.78
CA MET A 64 -1.67 11.21 14.04
C MET A 64 -3.16 10.96 14.23
N THR A 65 -3.93 12.01 14.50
CA THR A 65 -5.39 11.97 14.66
C THR A 65 -6.07 12.93 13.67
N GLY A 66 -7.34 12.67 13.36
CA GLY A 66 -8.07 13.49 12.39
C GLY A 66 -7.56 13.37 10.95
N VAL A 67 -6.86 12.29 10.61
CA VAL A 67 -6.44 12.01 9.22
C VAL A 67 -7.68 11.86 8.34
N GLN A 68 -7.76 12.68 7.29
CA GLN A 68 -8.82 12.51 6.30
C GLN A 68 -8.53 11.24 5.51
N THR A 69 -9.47 10.30 5.48
CA THR A 69 -9.37 9.13 4.60
C THR A 69 -9.58 9.56 3.15
N GLY A 70 -8.60 10.24 2.56
CA GLY A 70 -8.50 10.46 1.14
C GLY A 70 -8.21 9.11 0.48
N LYS A 71 -9.25 8.44 -0.01
CA LYS A 71 -9.16 7.22 -0.83
C LYS A 71 -8.12 6.20 -0.34
N ILE A 72 -8.52 5.35 0.59
CA ILE A 72 -8.04 3.96 0.55
C ILE A 72 -8.62 3.39 -0.75
N MET A 73 -7.89 3.55 -1.87
CA MET A 73 -8.28 3.01 -3.18
C MET A 73 -8.00 1.50 -3.28
N GLY A 74 -7.73 0.85 -2.14
CA GLY A 74 -8.09 -0.55 -1.97
C GLY A 74 -9.59 -0.61 -1.78
N SER A 75 -10.31 -0.91 -2.86
CA SER A 75 -11.74 -1.21 -2.90
C SER A 75 -12.22 -1.76 -1.56
N ARG A 76 -12.98 -0.94 -0.81
CA ARG A 76 -13.90 -1.46 0.20
C ARG A 76 -14.90 -2.31 -0.58
N VAL A 77 -14.57 -3.58 -0.83
CA VAL A 77 -15.55 -4.52 -1.32
C VAL A 77 -16.54 -4.63 -0.17
N SER A 78 -17.67 -3.95 -0.32
CA SER A 78 -18.77 -4.05 0.63
C SER A 78 -19.06 -5.54 0.77
N TYR A 79 -19.20 -6.04 1.99
CA TYR A 79 -19.60 -7.43 2.22
C TYR A 79 -20.87 -7.76 1.42
N LYS A 80 -21.74 -6.77 1.19
CA LYS A 80 -22.92 -6.89 0.33
C LYS A 80 -22.56 -7.22 -1.13
N THR A 81 -21.52 -6.58 -1.69
CA THR A 81 -21.02 -6.87 -3.04
C THR A 81 -20.41 -8.27 -3.13
N ILE A 82 -19.68 -8.72 -2.11
CA ILE A 82 -19.15 -10.10 -2.07
C ILE A 82 -20.30 -11.12 -2.01
N LEU A 83 -21.33 -10.84 -1.22
CA LEU A 83 -22.49 -11.74 -1.09
C LEU A 83 -23.31 -11.82 -2.39
N GLU A 84 -23.52 -10.70 -3.08
CA GLU A 84 -24.19 -10.65 -4.39
C GLU A 84 -23.43 -11.44 -5.46
N ASP A 85 -22.09 -11.32 -5.50
CA ASP A 85 -21.25 -12.10 -6.42
C ASP A 85 -21.27 -13.61 -6.11
N LEU A 86 -21.30 -13.99 -4.83
CA LEU A 86 -21.40 -15.39 -4.41
C LEU A 86 -22.77 -16.01 -4.72
N GLU A 87 -23.84 -15.22 -4.63
CA GLU A 87 -25.18 -15.66 -5.05
C GLU A 87 -25.27 -15.84 -6.57
N GLN A 88 -24.74 -14.91 -7.37
CA GLN A 88 -24.70 -15.05 -8.83
C GLN A 88 -23.89 -16.27 -9.27
N LYS A 89 -22.77 -16.57 -8.58
CA LYS A 89 -21.93 -17.73 -8.91
C LYS A 89 -22.58 -19.08 -8.60
N LYS A 90 -23.57 -19.13 -7.70
CA LYS A 90 -24.38 -20.33 -7.44
C LYS A 90 -25.45 -20.57 -8.52
N VAL A 91 -25.89 -19.54 -9.24
CA VAL A 91 -27.04 -19.62 -10.16
C VAL A 91 -26.63 -19.97 -11.61
N SER A 92 -25.34 -19.95 -11.97
CA SER A 92 -24.91 -20.38 -13.31
C SER A 92 -23.48 -20.94 -13.35
N PRO A 93 -23.28 -22.27 -13.29
CA PRO A 93 -21.99 -22.87 -13.58
C PRO A 93 -21.77 -22.87 -15.10
N LYS A 94 -21.18 -21.81 -15.65
CA LYS A 94 -20.71 -21.83 -17.04
C LYS A 94 -19.43 -22.67 -17.10
N ALA A 95 -19.49 -23.82 -17.76
CA ALA A 95 -18.35 -24.71 -17.95
C ALA A 95 -17.13 -23.95 -18.51
N PRO A 96 -15.90 -24.19 -18.01
CA PRO A 96 -14.69 -23.57 -18.55
C PRO A 96 -14.56 -23.93 -20.04
N GLN A 97 -14.54 -22.91 -20.91
CA GLN A 97 -14.28 -23.13 -22.34
C GLN A 97 -12.78 -23.36 -22.52
N LEU A 98 -12.41 -24.54 -23.02
CA LEU A 98 -11.01 -24.82 -23.35
C LEU A 98 -10.50 -23.84 -24.42
N PRO A 99 -9.27 -23.30 -24.25
CA PRO A 99 -8.67 -22.44 -25.26
C PRO A 99 -8.45 -23.22 -26.56
N LYS A 100 -9.13 -22.81 -27.63
CA LYS A 100 -8.86 -23.29 -28.98
C LYS A 100 -7.58 -22.62 -29.49
N ASN A 101 -6.44 -23.27 -29.32
CA ASN A 101 -5.25 -22.92 -30.08
C ASN A 101 -4.47 -24.18 -30.49
N ARG A 102 -4.66 -24.59 -31.75
CA ARG A 102 -3.68 -25.40 -32.48
C ARG A 102 -3.20 -24.57 -33.65
N LYS A 103 -2.05 -23.90 -33.49
CA LYS A 103 -1.25 -23.53 -34.66
C LYS A 103 -0.68 -24.81 -35.23
N ALA A 104 -1.14 -25.20 -36.42
CA ALA A 104 -0.50 -26.23 -37.21
C ALA A 104 0.95 -25.78 -37.48
N ARG A 105 1.90 -26.58 -37.01
CA ARG A 105 3.30 -26.47 -37.40
C ARG A 105 3.38 -26.90 -38.86
N ASP A 106 3.53 -25.95 -39.77
CA ASP A 106 4.15 -26.24 -41.06
C ASP A 106 5.61 -26.62 -40.78
N MET A 107 5.89 -27.92 -40.82
CA MET A 107 7.23 -28.46 -40.91
C MET A 107 7.39 -29.08 -42.28
N THR A 108 8.19 -28.38 -43.09
CA THR A 108 8.71 -28.75 -44.39
C THR A 108 9.44 -30.11 -44.34
N ALA A 109 8.96 -31.07 -45.10
CA ALA A 109 9.71 -32.18 -45.69
C ALA A 109 8.88 -32.60 -46.92
N GLY A 110 9.29 -32.40 -48.16
CA GLY A 110 10.50 -32.97 -48.73
C GLY A 110 10.15 -34.29 -49.42
N GLY A 111 9.75 -34.24 -50.70
CA GLY A 111 9.80 -35.39 -51.60
C GLY A 111 8.47 -35.82 -52.27
N THR A 112 8.53 -35.81 -53.61
CA THR A 112 8.01 -36.87 -54.51
C THR A 112 6.69 -36.61 -55.27
N LEU A 113 6.89 -36.12 -56.51
CA LEU A 113 6.43 -36.64 -57.82
C LEU A 113 4.92 -36.79 -58.18
N LEU A 114 4.62 -36.16 -59.33
CA LEU A 114 3.67 -36.50 -60.42
C LEU A 114 2.19 -36.17 -60.18
N GLU A 115 1.72 -35.11 -60.84
CA GLU A 115 0.97 -35.14 -62.12
C GLU A 115 -0.46 -35.64 -61.94
N TRP A 116 -1.46 -34.84 -62.30
CA TRP A 116 -2.51 -35.25 -63.24
C TRP A 116 -3.21 -34.01 -63.80
N VAL A 117 -3.18 -33.96 -65.13
CA VAL A 117 -3.79 -33.00 -66.06
C VAL A 117 -5.31 -32.94 -65.91
N GLY A 118 -5.87 -31.75 -66.16
CA GLY A 118 -7.31 -31.51 -66.32
C GLY A 118 -7.65 -30.03 -66.28
#